data_AF-A0A2V8B863-F1
#
_entry.id   AF-A0A2V8B863-F1
#
_cell.length_a   1.000
_cell.length_b   1.000
_cell.length_c   1.000
_cell.angle_alpha   90.00
_cell.angle_beta   90.00
_cell.angle_gamma   90.00
#
_symmetry.space_group_name_H-M   'P 1'
#
loop_
_entity.id
_entity.type
_entity.pdbx_description
1 polymer ?
#
loop_
_entity_poly.entity_id
_entity_poly.type
_entity_poly.pdbx_seq_one_letter_code
_entity_poly.pdbx_strand_id
1 'polypeptide(L)' 'MLLIKLAEDDRVLGFIASTGDRDLLTVETTRGAEQTISTARYEVTGRGGKGRELLQRGGFAKIVWPTPEAPPPLEDGS' A
#
# COMPACT_ATOMS: atom_id res chain seq x y z
N MET A 1 -6.73 3.37 -20.27
CA MET A 1 -5.60 2.46 -19.99
C MET A 1 -5.81 1.82 -18.63
N LEU A 2 -5.82 0.48 -18.55
CA LEU A 2 -5.99 -0.25 -17.27
C LEU A 2 -4.68 -0.25 -16.47
N LEU A 3 -4.75 -0.02 -15.16
CA LEU A 3 -3.57 0.03 -14.28
C LEU A 3 -3.12 -1.38 -13.85
N ILE A 4 -4.06 -2.16 -13.33
CA ILE A 4 -3.86 -3.52 -12.83
C ILE A 4 -5.06 -4.38 -13.24
N LYS A 5 -4.81 -5.65 -13.57
CA LYS A 5 -5.86 -6.63 -13.87
C LYS A 5 -6.23 -7.39 -12.60
N LEU A 6 -7.53 -7.51 -12.33
CA LEU A 6 -8.10 -8.25 -11.20
C LEU A 6 -8.75 -9.55 -11.70
N ALA A 7 -8.81 -10.57 -10.84
CA ALA A 7 -9.76 -11.67 -11.01
C ALA A 7 -11.19 -11.22 -10.62
N GLU A 8 -12.18 -12.07 -10.85
CA GLU A 8 -13.60 -11.73 -10.68
C GLU A 8 -13.95 -11.28 -9.26
N ASP A 9 -13.40 -11.96 -8.25
CA ASP A 9 -13.65 -11.69 -6.83
C ASP A 9 -12.57 -10.80 -6.15
N ASP A 10 -11.59 -10.34 -6.93
CA ASP A 10 -10.49 -9.52 -6.40
C ASP A 10 -10.88 -8.04 -6.38
N ARG A 11 -10.34 -7.31 -5.38
CA ARG A 11 -10.43 -5.86 -5.31
C ARG A 11 -9.10 -5.23 -4.93
N VAL A 12 -8.90 -3.97 -5.33
CA VAL A 12 -7.78 -3.16 -4.87
C VAL A 12 -8.06 -2.68 -3.44
N LEU A 13 -7.14 -2.95 -2.50
CA LEU A 13 -7.22 -2.46 -1.12
C LEU A 13 -6.69 -1.03 -0.96
N GLY A 14 -5.69 -0.66 -1.76
CA GLY A 14 -5.07 0.65 -1.75
C GLY A 14 -3.93 0.73 -2.76
N PHE A 15 -3.43 1.94 -2.96
CA PHE A 15 -2.28 2.22 -3.81
C PHE A 15 -1.56 3.46 -3.29
N ILE A 16 -0.29 3.58 -3.65
CA ILE A 16 0.50 4.80 -3.47
C ILE A 16 1.18 5.15 -4.79
N ALA A 17 1.33 6.43 -5.06
CA ALA A 17 2.23 6.89 -6.11
C ALA A 17 3.65 6.88 -5.52
N SER A 18 4.50 5.99 -6.02
CA SER A 18 5.90 5.91 -5.58
C SER A 18 6.79 6.68 -6.55
N THR A 19 7.62 7.55 -5.99
CA THR A 19 8.71 8.28 -6.62
C THR A 19 10.08 7.70 -6.23
N GLY A 20 10.14 6.89 -5.16
CA GLY A 20 11.34 6.22 -4.70
C GLY A 20 11.07 5.09 -3.70
N ASP A 21 12.13 4.58 -3.11
CA ASP A 21 12.10 3.44 -2.17
C ASP A 21 11.55 3.76 -0.78
N ARG A 22 11.49 5.05 -0.43
CA ARG A 22 10.94 5.55 0.84
C ARG A 22 9.41 5.68 0.83
N ASP A 23 8.78 5.46 -0.31
CA ASP A 23 7.33 5.45 -0.42
C ASP A 23 6.81 4.07 -0.02
N LEU A 24 6.37 3.96 1.23
CA LEU A 24 6.01 2.69 1.88
C LEU A 24 4.51 2.50 1.92
N LEU A 25 4.05 1.29 1.59
CA LEU A 25 2.67 0.86 1.82
C LEU A 25 2.68 -0.27 2.86
N THR A 26 2.14 -0.01 4.05
CA THR A 26 1.98 -1.04 5.09
C THR A 26 0.60 -1.67 5.00
N VAL A 27 0.55 -2.99 5.13
CA VAL A 27 -0.68 -3.78 5.05
C VAL A 27 -0.75 -4.78 6.19
N GLU A 28 -1.95 -4.99 6.73
CA GLU A 28 -2.22 -6.05 7.68
C GLU A 28 -2.67 -7.30 6.91
N THR A 29 -2.06 -8.44 7.22
CA THR A 29 -2.44 -9.74 6.66
C THR A 29 -3.65 -10.31 7.39
N THR A 30 -4.35 -11.27 6.79
CA THR A 30 -5.48 -11.97 7.41
C THR A 30 -5.10 -12.76 8.69
N ARG A 31 -3.80 -12.87 9.02
CA ARG A 31 -3.30 -13.48 10.25
C ARG A 31 -2.85 -12.46 11.30
N GLY A 32 -3.11 -11.16 11.06
CA GLY A 32 -2.79 -10.08 12.00
C GLY A 32 -1.34 -9.59 11.97
N ALA A 33 -0.50 -10.11 11.07
CA ALA A 33 0.85 -9.60 10.89
C ALA A 33 0.86 -8.39 9.93
N GLU A 34 1.65 -7.37 10.25
CA GLU A 34 1.90 -6.24 9.35
C GLU A 34 3.07 -6.51 8.40
N GLN A 35 2.98 -5.98 7.18
CA GLN A 35 4.03 -6.07 6.19
C GLN A 35 4.16 -4.76 5.40
N THR A 36 5.39 -4.33 5.17
CA THR A 36 5.71 -3.18 4.33
C THR A 36 6.03 -3.61 2.89
N ILE A 37 5.43 -2.91 1.94
CA ILE A 37 5.64 -3.00 0.49
C ILE A 37 6.37 -1.73 0.05
N SER A 38 7.50 -1.89 -0.64
CA SER A 38 8.28 -0.79 -1.23
C SER A 38 9.02 -1.27 -2.47
N THR A 39 9.43 -0.32 -3.32
CA THR A 39 10.20 -0.61 -4.54
C THR A 39 11.63 -1.10 -4.24
N ALA A 40 12.17 -0.83 -3.04
CA ALA A 40 13.43 -1.43 -2.60
C ALA A 40 13.31 -2.94 -2.31
N ARG A 41 12.18 -3.39 -1.75
CA ARG A 41 11.97 -4.80 -1.43
C ARG A 41 11.48 -5.61 -2.64
N TYR A 42 10.78 -4.95 -3.55
CA TYR A 42 9.95 -5.60 -4.54
C TYR A 42 10.13 -4.95 -5.92
N GLU A 43 10.53 -5.75 -6.90
CA GLU A 43 10.74 -5.29 -8.27
C GLU A 43 9.46 -4.76 -8.92
N VAL A 44 9.62 -3.72 -9.74
CA VAL A 44 8.54 -3.06 -10.49
C VAL A 44 8.12 -3.93 -11.67
N THR A 45 6.83 -4.17 -11.81
CA THR A 45 6.25 -4.86 -12.99
C THR A 45 5.60 -3.87 -13.96
N GLY A 46 5.40 -4.29 -15.20
CA GLY A 46 4.64 -3.51 -16.18
C GLY A 46 3.17 -3.29 -15.78
N ARG A 47 2.53 -2.29 -16.39
CA ARG A 47 1.12 -1.96 -16.18
C ARG A 47 0.18 -2.91 -16.91
N GLY A 48 -1.07 -3.01 -16.44
CA GLY A 48 -2.14 -3.78 -17.08
C GLY A 48 -2.08 -5.29 -16.85
N GLY A 49 -0.99 -5.79 -16.25
CA GLY A 49 -0.88 -7.16 -15.76
C GLY A 49 -1.52 -7.35 -14.38
N LYS A 50 -1.43 -8.58 -13.83
CA LYS A 50 -1.90 -8.92 -12.47
C LYS A 50 -0.91 -8.52 -11.36
N GLY A 51 0.29 -8.07 -11.72
CA GLY A 51 1.36 -7.81 -10.76
C GLY A 51 2.06 -9.09 -10.30
N ARG A 52 2.69 -9.05 -9.12
CA ARG A 52 3.39 -10.18 -8.49
C ARG A 52 2.67 -10.64 -7.23
N GLU A 53 2.55 -11.95 -7.07
CA GLU A 53 2.09 -12.57 -5.82
C GLU A 53 3.11 -12.35 -4.70
N LEU A 54 2.65 -11.81 -3.56
CA LEU A 54 3.51 -11.53 -2.40
C LEU A 54 3.31 -12.51 -1.23
N LEU A 55 2.16 -13.20 -1.17
CA LEU A 55 1.87 -14.22 -0.16
C LEU A 55 1.31 -15.46 -0.85
N GLN A 56 1.95 -16.62 -0.64
CA GLN A 56 1.43 -17.89 -1.14
C GLN A 56 0.27 -18.45 -0.30
N ARG A 57 0.10 -17.97 0.95
CA ARG A 57 -0.91 -18.45 1.89
C ARG A 57 -1.55 -17.30 2.65
N GLY A 58 -2.88 -17.24 2.64
CA GLY A 58 -3.63 -16.15 3.26
C GLY A 58 -3.80 -14.97 2.30
N GLY A 59 -4.09 -13.79 2.83
CA GLY A 59 -4.27 -12.58 2.02
C GLY A 59 -4.01 -11.31 2.81
N PHE A 60 -4.24 -10.17 2.15
CA PHE A 60 -4.21 -8.86 2.78
C PHE A 60 -5.62 -8.49 3.25
N ALA A 61 -5.73 -8.01 4.49
CA ALA A 61 -7.00 -7.62 5.09
C ALA A 61 -7.30 -6.14 4.88
N LYS A 62 -6.32 -5.26 5.14
CA LYS A 62 -6.46 -3.81 5.05
C LYS A 62 -5.12 -3.09 4.88
N ILE A 63 -5.18 -1.85 4.42
CA ILE A 63 -4.05 -0.91 4.49
C ILE A 63 -3.91 -0.40 5.92
N VAL A 64 -2.67 -0.33 6.41
CA VAL A 64 -2.32 0.35 7.66
C VAL A 64 -1.82 1.74 7.30
N TRP A 65 -2.65 2.75 7.56
CA TRP A 65 -2.29 4.14 7.29
C TRP A 65 -1.40 4.68 8.41
N PRO A 66 -0.36 5.46 8.08
CA PRO A 66 0.42 6.14 9.09
C PRO A 66 -0.48 7.12 9.85
N THR A 67 -0.20 7.28 11.14
CA THR A 67 -0.85 8.34 11.92
C THR A 67 -0.41 9.69 11.35
N PRO A 68 -1.34 10.60 11.01
CA PRO A 68 -0.97 11.92 10.52
C PRO A 68 -0.22 12.69 11.61
N GLU A 69 0.71 13.55 11.19
CA GLU A 69 1.36 14.48 12.11
C GLU A 69 0.32 15.45 12.67
N ALA A 70 0.47 15.80 13.95
CA ALA A 70 -0.42 16.78 14.58
C ALA A 70 -0.28 18.13 13.86
N PRO A 71 -1.39 18.86 13.65
CA PRO A 71 -1.29 20.20 13.10
C PRO A 71 -0.48 21.11 14.04
N PRO A 72 0.16 22.16 13.50
CA PRO A 72 0.81 23.15 14.34
C PRO A 72 -0.19 23.77 15.33
N PRO A 73 0.26 24.21 16.52
CA PRO A 73 -0.60 24.91 17.48
C PRO A 73 -1.28 26.13 16.82
N LEU A 74 -2.52 26.42 17.24
CA LEU A 74 -3.19 27.64 16.84
C LEU A 74 -2.41 28.85 17.39
N GLU A 75 -1.97 29.75 16.52
CA GLU A 75 -1.39 31.02 16.96
C GLU A 75 -2.53 31.92 17.46
N ASP A 76 -2.54 32.19 18.77
CA ASP A 76 -3.47 33.14 19.37
C ASP A 76 -3.15 34.53 18.82
N GLY A 77 -4.01 35.02 17.92
CA GLY A 77 -3.93 36.37 17.38
C GLY A 77 -4.04 37.39 18.53
N SER A 78 -2.93 38.09 18.80
CA SER A 78 -2.87 39.26 19.67
C SER A 78 -3.60 40.46 19.06
#